data_AF-B3M7X1-F1
#
_entry.id   AF-B3M7X1-F1
#
_cell.length_a   1.000
_cell.length_b   1.000
_cell.length_c   1.000
_cell.angle_alpha   90.00
_cell.angle_beta   90.00
_cell.angle_gamma   90.00
#
_symmetry.space_group_name_H-M   'P 1'
#
loop_
_entity.id
_entity.type
_entity.pdbx_description
1 polymer ?
#
loop_
_entity_poly.entity_id
_entity_poly.type
_entity_poly.pdbx_seq_one_letter_code
_entity_poly.pdbx_strand_id
1 'polypeptide(L)'
;MGDLASSSSVAELARNVHGEEGIQVVETDASKVAAHQEYAEALSLASRKSESAWNRRRCRPQKVLTVAAILVALMLVVGAIYLHLKQKHHLGRLHFHSKNRVVQPEQLEFDGITVITEAGVAGQTPTTATGTGAEAGPTRQMSPECLACLAATATNNVPAFCNGGVPCGIYRISRLYWQDARERLGPQEDSLVQDYERCVVQDSCAERIVEGYVQRYAFDCNGDGRIECRDHIMLHLLGPGGCRRRVEWTGRSPDKCLRDKGMS
;
A
#
# COMPACT_ATOMS: atom_id res chain seq x y z
N MET A 1 38.14 -13.98 -55.16
CA MET A 1 38.16 -12.88 -54.18
C MET A 1 37.81 -13.46 -52.81
N GLY A 2 38.67 -13.24 -51.80
CA GLY A 2 38.27 -13.21 -50.38
C GLY A 2 38.56 -14.45 -49.55
N ASP A 3 39.76 -14.51 -48.97
CA ASP A 3 40.17 -15.37 -47.86
C ASP A 3 39.61 -14.90 -46.48
N LEU A 4 39.88 -15.74 -45.47
CA LEU A 4 40.00 -15.51 -44.01
C LEU A 4 38.72 -15.67 -43.17
N ALA A 5 38.53 -16.72 -42.36
CA ALA A 5 39.28 -17.19 -41.16
C ALA A 5 38.89 -16.46 -39.84
N SER A 6 39.00 -17.22 -38.75
CA SER A 6 38.91 -16.86 -37.31
C SER A 6 37.52 -17.10 -36.67
N SER A 7 37.29 -18.20 -35.92
CA SER A 7 37.84 -18.65 -34.63
C SER A 7 37.10 -18.08 -33.42
N SER A 8 36.50 -18.96 -32.61
CA SER A 8 36.40 -18.84 -31.15
C SER A 8 35.73 -20.10 -30.58
N SER A 9 36.56 -21.03 -30.11
CA SER A 9 36.17 -22.19 -29.30
C SER A 9 35.67 -21.78 -27.93
N VAL A 10 34.52 -22.30 -27.50
CA VAL A 10 34.10 -22.29 -26.09
C VAL A 10 33.98 -23.74 -25.63
N ALA A 11 35.13 -24.35 -25.43
CA ALA A 11 35.29 -25.61 -24.72
C ALA A 11 36.57 -25.47 -23.88
N GLU A 12 36.52 -25.96 -22.63
CA GLU A 12 37.58 -25.93 -21.60
C GLU A 12 37.59 -24.72 -20.66
N LEU A 13 36.92 -24.89 -19.51
CA LEU A 13 37.57 -24.70 -18.21
C LEU A 13 36.81 -25.51 -17.13
N ALA A 14 37.06 -26.82 -17.11
CA ALA A 14 36.68 -27.69 -16.00
C ALA A 14 37.84 -28.66 -15.75
N ARG A 15 38.64 -28.35 -14.73
CA ARG A 15 39.35 -29.25 -13.81
C ARG A 15 40.53 -28.52 -13.18
N ASN A 16 40.70 -28.80 -11.89
CA ASN A 16 41.95 -28.92 -11.12
C ASN A 16 41.76 -28.26 -9.74
N VAL A 17 42.06 -28.86 -8.58
CA VAL A 17 42.58 -30.17 -8.19
C VAL A 17 42.23 -30.29 -6.70
N HIS A 18 41.72 -31.45 -6.28
CA HIS A 18 41.70 -31.85 -4.87
C HIS A 18 43.11 -32.35 -4.53
N GLY A 19 43.74 -31.76 -3.53
CA GLY A 19 45.00 -32.24 -2.95
C GLY A 19 44.95 -32.11 -1.43
N GLU A 20 44.67 -33.23 -0.76
CA GLU A 20 45.04 -33.47 0.64
C GLU A 20 46.51 -33.91 0.68
N GLU A 21 47.34 -33.30 1.54
CA GLU A 21 48.04 -33.96 2.67
C GLU A 21 49.11 -33.04 3.29
N GLY A 22 49.00 -32.86 4.61
CA GLY A 22 50.10 -32.76 5.59
C GLY A 22 51.03 -31.52 5.63
N ILE A 23 51.10 -30.85 6.79
CA ILE A 23 52.28 -30.84 7.72
C ILE A 23 52.30 -29.63 8.70
N GLN A 24 52.56 -29.98 9.96
CA GLN A 24 53.18 -29.26 11.11
C GLN A 24 52.52 -28.05 11.83
N VAL A 25 51.98 -28.36 13.02
CA VAL A 25 52.43 -27.93 14.37
C VAL A 25 52.99 -26.50 14.54
N VAL A 26 52.16 -25.66 15.16
CA VAL A 26 52.39 -24.78 16.33
C VAL A 26 53.74 -24.05 16.43
N GLU A 27 53.68 -22.71 16.35
CA GLU A 27 54.36 -21.85 17.33
C GLU A 27 53.41 -20.71 17.73
N THR A 28 53.06 -20.71 19.02
CA THR A 28 52.17 -19.77 19.69
C THR A 28 52.92 -18.49 20.02
N ASP A 29 52.39 -17.33 19.62
CA ASP A 29 52.78 -16.07 20.26
C ASP A 29 51.65 -15.60 21.17
N ALA A 30 51.87 -15.83 22.47
CA ALA A 30 50.91 -15.77 23.57
C ALA A 30 50.62 -14.37 24.08
N SER A 31 50.82 -13.31 23.29
CA SER A 31 50.88 -11.93 23.82
C SER A 31 49.75 -10.99 23.40
N LYS A 32 48.72 -11.42 22.66
CA LYS A 32 47.69 -10.48 22.14
C LYS A 32 46.22 -10.86 22.29
N VAL A 33 45.86 -11.84 23.10
CA VAL A 33 44.44 -12.18 23.37
C VAL A 33 44.17 -12.28 24.89
N ALA A 34 44.76 -11.37 25.66
CA ALA A 34 44.53 -11.21 27.10
C ALA A 34 43.55 -10.05 27.43
N ALA A 35 42.79 -9.58 26.45
CA ALA A 35 41.67 -8.68 26.67
C ALA A 35 40.47 -9.32 25.99
N HIS A 36 39.39 -9.54 26.75
CA HIS A 36 38.12 -10.22 26.39
C HIS A 36 37.88 -11.63 26.99
N GLN A 37 38.59 -11.98 28.07
CA GLN A 37 38.33 -13.16 28.91
C GLN A 37 37.74 -12.74 30.28
N GLU A 38 36.62 -11.99 30.31
CA GLU A 38 36.01 -11.60 31.60
C GLU A 38 34.47 -11.59 31.62
N TYR A 39 33.79 -11.59 30.47
CA TYR A 39 32.32 -11.56 30.42
C TYR A 39 31.66 -12.94 30.24
N ALA A 40 32.45 -14.02 30.12
CA ALA A 40 31.93 -15.39 30.04
C ALA A 40 31.79 -16.08 31.41
N GLU A 41 32.36 -15.53 32.49
CA GLU A 41 32.38 -16.18 33.81
C GLU A 41 31.26 -15.71 34.76
N ALA A 42 30.51 -14.65 34.43
CA ALA A 42 29.40 -14.18 35.28
C ALA A 42 28.09 -14.97 35.13
N LEU A 43 27.99 -15.88 34.15
CA LEU A 43 26.80 -16.72 33.91
C LEU A 43 26.94 -18.18 34.40
N SER A 44 28.13 -18.59 34.85
CA SER A 44 28.41 -19.98 35.23
C SER A 44 28.14 -20.32 36.71
N LEU A 45 27.76 -19.33 37.54
CA LEU A 45 27.54 -19.55 38.98
C LEU A 45 26.06 -19.65 39.42
N ALA A 46 25.09 -19.57 38.50
CA ALA A 46 23.66 -19.68 38.84
C ALA A 46 23.03 -21.06 38.52
N SER A 47 23.82 -22.12 38.30
CA SER A 47 23.27 -23.47 38.22
C SER A 47 24.18 -24.48 38.87
N ARG A 48 24.03 -24.64 40.18
CA ARG A 48 24.51 -25.84 40.87
C ARG A 48 23.35 -26.47 41.63
N LYS A 49 23.06 -27.70 41.22
CA LYS A 49 22.62 -28.84 42.06
C LYS A 49 21.11 -29.09 42.17
N SER A 50 20.66 -30.06 41.38
CA SER A 50 19.98 -31.24 41.95
C SER A 50 20.26 -32.45 41.07
N GLU A 51 21.09 -33.35 41.58
CA GLU A 51 21.27 -34.68 41.01
C GLU A 51 19.97 -35.48 41.19
N SER A 52 19.44 -36.00 40.09
CA SER A 52 18.68 -37.24 40.16
C SER A 52 19.17 -38.18 39.06
N ALA A 53 19.66 -39.32 39.52
CA ALA A 53 20.17 -40.40 38.69
C ALA A 53 19.04 -41.00 37.85
N TRP A 54 19.24 -41.07 36.53
CA TRP A 54 18.56 -42.07 35.71
C TRP A 54 19.52 -42.70 34.72
N ASN A 55 20.02 -43.87 35.10
CA ASN A 55 20.75 -44.76 34.22
C ASN A 55 19.75 -45.66 33.47
N ARG A 56 19.52 -45.41 32.17
CA ARG A 56 19.05 -46.46 31.25
C ARG A 56 19.38 -46.18 29.77
N ARG A 57 20.47 -46.80 29.32
CA ARG A 57 20.68 -47.46 28.01
C ARG A 57 20.21 -46.72 26.72
N ARG A 58 21.16 -46.01 26.11
CA ARG A 58 21.66 -46.08 24.70
C ARG A 58 20.68 -46.30 23.51
N CYS A 59 20.74 -45.31 22.60
CA CYS A 59 20.56 -45.35 21.12
C CYS A 59 19.17 -45.28 20.48
N ARG A 60 18.63 -44.06 20.33
CA ARG A 60 18.07 -43.40 19.11
C ARG A 60 17.23 -42.11 19.33
N PRO A 61 17.22 -41.38 20.47
CA PRO A 61 16.30 -40.24 20.62
C PRO A 61 16.78 -38.94 19.95
N GLN A 62 18.08 -38.77 19.66
CA GLN A 62 18.58 -37.49 19.13
C GLN A 62 18.04 -37.16 17.74
N LYS A 63 17.98 -38.16 16.83
CA LYS A 63 17.42 -37.96 15.48
C LYS A 63 15.92 -37.66 15.49
N VAL A 64 15.17 -38.29 16.41
CA VAL A 64 13.73 -38.04 16.57
C VAL A 64 13.49 -36.63 17.11
N LEU A 65 14.31 -36.16 18.05
CA LEU A 65 14.26 -34.79 18.55
C LEU A 65 14.63 -33.77 17.45
N THR A 66 15.60 -34.08 16.59
CA THR A 66 15.94 -33.23 15.44
C THR A 66 14.79 -33.16 14.43
N VAL A 67 14.17 -34.28 14.09
CA VAL A 67 13.02 -34.30 13.17
C VAL A 67 11.82 -33.56 13.79
N ALA A 68 11.53 -33.77 15.07
CA ALA A 68 10.48 -33.05 15.78
C ALA A 68 10.74 -31.53 15.79
N ALA A 69 11.98 -31.09 16.02
CA ALA A 69 12.35 -29.68 15.97
C ALA A 69 12.15 -29.07 14.57
N ILE A 70 12.52 -29.80 13.51
CA ILE A 70 12.30 -29.37 12.12
C ILE A 70 10.80 -29.25 11.82
N LEU A 71 9.99 -30.23 12.23
CA LEU A 71 8.54 -30.19 12.02
C LEU A 71 7.89 -29.03 12.77
N VAL A 72 8.30 -28.75 14.01
CA VAL A 72 7.83 -27.60 14.78
C VAL A 72 8.23 -26.30 14.08
N ALA A 73 9.47 -26.18 13.60
CA ALA A 73 9.92 -25.01 12.85
C ALA A 73 9.10 -24.80 11.56
N LEU A 74 8.82 -25.87 10.80
CA LEU A 74 7.99 -25.80 9.61
C LEU A 74 6.55 -25.38 9.93
N MET A 75 5.95 -25.91 11.00
CA MET A 75 4.61 -25.50 11.44
C MET A 75 4.56 -24.03 11.88
N LEU A 76 5.61 -23.52 12.52
CA LEU A 76 5.72 -22.10 12.88
C LEU A 76 5.91 -21.21 11.64
N VAL A 77 6.71 -21.61 10.66
CA VAL A 77 6.90 -20.87 9.40
C VAL A 77 5.61 -20.86 8.57
N VAL A 78 4.99 -22.02 8.38
CA VAL A 78 3.69 -22.13 7.70
C VAL A 78 2.63 -21.34 8.46
N GLY A 79 2.62 -21.39 9.79
CA GLY A 79 1.73 -20.60 10.65
C GLY A 79 1.94 -19.10 10.49
N ALA A 80 3.18 -18.62 10.46
CA ALA A 80 3.52 -17.20 10.27
C ALA A 80 3.13 -16.69 8.88
N ILE A 81 3.38 -17.51 7.83
CA ILE A 81 2.95 -17.23 6.46
C ILE A 81 1.41 -17.23 6.40
N TYR A 82 0.75 -18.22 7.01
CA TYR A 82 -0.70 -18.30 7.06
C TYR A 82 -1.32 -17.11 7.80
N LEU A 83 -0.74 -16.68 8.93
CA LEU A 83 -1.14 -15.45 9.64
C LEU A 83 -0.98 -14.23 8.74
N HIS A 84 0.13 -14.09 8.02
CA HIS A 84 0.38 -12.98 7.07
C HIS A 84 -0.58 -12.98 5.88
N LEU A 85 -0.90 -14.15 5.32
CA LEU A 85 -1.85 -14.29 4.22
C LEU A 85 -3.28 -14.07 4.70
N LYS A 86 -3.64 -14.64 5.86
CA LYS A 86 -4.96 -14.46 6.44
C LYS A 86 -5.15 -12.99 6.82
N GLN A 87 -4.13 -12.27 7.33
CA GLN A 87 -4.21 -10.83 7.60
C GLN A 87 -4.67 -10.02 6.37
N LYS A 88 -4.40 -10.50 5.14
CA LYS A 88 -4.88 -9.91 3.89
C LYS A 88 -6.33 -10.26 3.53
N HIS A 89 -6.93 -11.27 4.19
CA HIS A 89 -8.31 -11.73 3.96
C HIS A 89 -9.27 -11.47 5.15
N HIS A 90 -8.84 -10.78 6.20
CA HIS A 90 -9.75 -10.38 7.31
C HIS A 90 -9.51 -8.96 7.84
N LEU A 91 -9.47 -8.00 6.93
CA LEU A 91 -10.05 -6.67 7.22
C LEU A 91 -11.50 -6.61 6.74
N GLY A 92 -12.26 -7.67 7.02
CA GLY A 92 -13.71 -7.62 7.05
C GLY A 92 -14.15 -6.93 8.33
N ARG A 93 -14.48 -5.63 8.22
CA ARG A 93 -15.46 -4.92 9.06
C ARG A 93 -15.34 -5.17 10.58
N LEU A 94 -14.38 -4.54 11.24
CA LEU A 94 -14.49 -4.29 12.69
C LEU A 94 -15.32 -3.03 12.90
N HIS A 95 -16.62 -3.24 13.13
CA HIS A 95 -17.59 -2.21 13.46
C HIS A 95 -17.40 -1.80 14.93
N PHE A 96 -16.54 -0.83 15.21
CA PHE A 96 -16.65 -0.07 16.45
C PHE A 96 -17.83 0.88 16.30
N HIS A 97 -18.98 0.48 16.85
CA HIS A 97 -20.07 1.40 17.14
C HIS A 97 -19.59 2.33 18.26
N SER A 98 -18.88 3.39 17.90
CA SER A 98 -18.67 4.50 18.83
C SER A 98 -20.04 5.13 19.06
N LYS A 99 -20.65 4.77 20.18
CA LYS A 99 -21.84 5.45 20.70
C LYS A 99 -21.39 6.83 21.17
N ASN A 100 -21.12 7.73 20.23
CA ASN A 100 -21.11 9.15 20.53
C ASN A 100 -22.54 9.50 20.90
N ARG A 101 -22.73 9.68 22.21
CA ARG A 101 -23.91 10.29 22.81
C ARG A 101 -23.96 11.74 22.35
N VAL A 102 -24.42 11.95 21.11
CA VAL A 102 -24.95 13.24 20.69
C VAL A 102 -26.33 13.34 21.31
N VAL A 103 -26.46 14.33 22.19
CA VAL A 103 -27.71 14.79 22.78
C VAL A 103 -28.69 15.07 21.64
N GLN A 104 -29.77 14.30 21.55
CA GLN A 104 -30.91 14.63 20.68
C GLN A 104 -31.57 15.90 21.23
N PRO A 105 -31.81 16.93 20.41
CA PRO A 105 -33.04 17.69 20.51
C PRO A 105 -34.13 16.92 19.76
N GLU A 106 -35.18 16.65 20.50
CA GLU A 106 -36.45 16.06 20.08
C GLU A 106 -37.03 16.85 18.87
N GLN A 107 -37.13 16.22 17.70
CA GLN A 107 -38.01 16.69 16.64
C GLN A 107 -39.24 15.78 16.61
N LEU A 108 -40.29 16.24 17.27
CA LEU A 108 -41.65 15.79 17.05
C LEU A 108 -42.14 16.47 15.76
N GLU A 109 -42.51 15.65 14.78
CA GLU A 109 -43.29 16.06 13.62
C GLU A 109 -44.59 16.73 14.08
N PHE A 110 -44.88 17.92 13.54
CA PHE A 110 -46.24 18.43 13.47
C PHE A 110 -46.45 19.11 12.13
N ASP A 111 -47.57 18.73 11.53
CA ASP A 111 -48.03 19.10 10.20
C ASP A 111 -47.97 20.61 9.90
N GLY A 112 -47.46 20.91 8.71
CA GLY A 112 -47.58 22.15 7.94
C GLY A 112 -48.06 23.42 8.65
N ILE A 113 -47.12 24.21 9.18
CA ILE A 113 -47.34 25.65 9.41
C ILE A 113 -46.04 26.41 9.07
N THR A 114 -46.11 27.30 8.07
CA THR A 114 -45.10 28.30 7.77
C THR A 114 -45.14 29.40 8.84
N VAL A 115 -44.02 29.64 9.52
CA VAL A 115 -43.86 30.82 10.39
C VAL A 115 -42.99 31.83 9.64
N ILE A 116 -43.65 32.86 9.11
CA ILE A 116 -43.02 34.05 8.54
C ILE A 116 -42.93 35.09 9.65
N THR A 117 -41.71 35.41 10.08
CA THR A 117 -41.33 36.58 10.88
C THR A 117 -39.90 36.91 10.43
N GLU A 118 -39.53 38.06 9.88
CA GLU A 118 -39.99 39.42 10.16
C GLU A 118 -39.89 40.35 8.93
N ALA A 119 -40.58 41.48 9.05
CA ALA A 119 -40.72 42.54 8.08
C ALA A 119 -39.47 43.42 7.93
N GLY A 120 -39.07 43.63 6.68
CA GLY A 120 -38.81 44.94 6.10
C GLY A 120 -37.49 45.64 6.40
N VAL A 121 -36.55 45.62 5.43
CA VAL A 121 -35.84 46.83 4.97
C VAL A 121 -35.59 46.73 3.45
N ALA A 122 -35.79 47.88 2.81
CA ALA A 122 -35.73 48.24 1.39
C ALA A 122 -34.76 47.51 0.44
N GLY A 123 -35.30 47.16 -0.73
CA GLY A 123 -34.79 47.61 -2.02
C GLY A 123 -33.46 47.02 -2.51
N GLN A 124 -33.55 46.07 -3.43
CA GLN A 124 -32.70 46.02 -4.63
C GLN A 124 -33.30 45.10 -5.71
N THR A 125 -33.08 45.51 -6.94
CA THR A 125 -33.60 45.05 -8.24
C THR A 125 -33.51 43.54 -8.52
N PRO A 126 -34.42 42.95 -9.31
CA PRO A 126 -34.26 41.60 -9.82
C PRO A 126 -33.19 41.61 -10.92
N THR A 127 -31.94 41.38 -10.55
CA THR A 127 -30.95 40.95 -11.54
C THR A 127 -31.20 39.46 -11.76
N THR A 128 -31.76 39.15 -12.93
CA THR A 128 -31.72 37.81 -13.52
C THR A 128 -30.24 37.42 -13.68
N ALA A 129 -29.66 36.83 -12.65
CA ALA A 129 -28.44 36.07 -12.77
C ALA A 129 -28.84 34.61 -12.99
N THR A 130 -28.71 34.18 -14.25
CA THR A 130 -28.58 32.76 -14.59
C THR A 130 -27.28 32.27 -13.96
N GLY A 131 -27.31 32.00 -12.66
CA GLY A 131 -26.35 31.18 -11.98
C GLY A 131 -26.88 29.77 -11.98
N THR A 132 -26.39 28.93 -12.88
CA THR A 132 -26.44 27.46 -12.72
C THR A 132 -25.60 27.09 -11.50
N GLY A 133 -26.12 27.38 -10.31
CA GLY A 133 -25.71 26.75 -9.08
C GLY A 133 -26.30 25.35 -9.10
N ALA A 134 -25.54 24.39 -9.61
CA ALA A 134 -25.82 23.00 -9.38
C ALA A 134 -25.76 22.76 -7.87
N GLU A 135 -26.92 22.72 -7.22
CA GLU A 135 -27.07 22.17 -5.89
C GLU A 135 -26.76 20.67 -5.97
N ALA A 136 -25.48 20.33 -5.84
CA ALA A 136 -25.05 19.00 -5.54
C ALA A 136 -25.42 18.71 -4.08
N GLY A 137 -26.33 17.77 -3.86
CA GLY A 137 -26.39 17.05 -2.58
C GLY A 137 -25.01 16.45 -2.25
N PRO A 138 -24.81 15.88 -1.05
CA PRO A 138 -23.50 15.43 -0.61
C PRO A 138 -23.08 14.13 -1.31
N THR A 139 -22.80 14.19 -2.61
CA THR A 139 -22.02 13.18 -3.31
C THR A 139 -20.56 13.49 -3.04
N ARG A 140 -19.86 12.55 -2.41
CA ARG A 140 -18.39 12.52 -2.30
C ARG A 140 -17.75 12.23 -3.66
N GLN A 141 -18.09 13.04 -4.66
CA GLN A 141 -17.56 12.95 -6.01
C GLN A 141 -16.46 14.00 -6.17
N MET A 142 -15.40 13.63 -6.87
CA MET A 142 -14.32 14.56 -7.16
C MET A 142 -14.84 15.58 -8.18
N SER A 143 -14.41 16.84 -8.09
CA SER A 143 -14.82 17.81 -9.09
C SER A 143 -14.24 17.45 -10.47
N PRO A 144 -14.95 17.74 -11.58
CA PRO A 144 -14.44 17.53 -12.94
C PRO A 144 -13.11 18.24 -13.18
N GLU A 145 -12.92 19.42 -12.59
CA GLU A 145 -11.68 20.19 -12.68
C GLU A 145 -10.52 19.44 -12.00
N CYS A 146 -10.79 18.77 -10.87
CA CYS A 146 -9.78 17.99 -10.18
C CYS A 146 -9.36 16.76 -10.99
N LEU A 147 -10.33 16.05 -11.56
CA LEU A 147 -10.09 14.92 -12.45
C LEU A 147 -9.25 15.35 -13.68
N ALA A 148 -9.55 16.49 -14.28
CA ALA A 148 -8.76 17.04 -15.37
C ALA A 148 -7.30 17.34 -14.97
N CYS A 149 -7.07 17.91 -13.77
CA CYS A 149 -5.72 18.13 -13.28
C CYS A 149 -4.98 16.82 -12.97
N LEU A 150 -5.68 15.81 -12.49
CA LEU A 150 -5.13 14.48 -12.26
C LEU A 150 -4.66 13.83 -13.58
N ALA A 151 -5.49 13.84 -14.62
CA ALA A 151 -5.13 13.38 -15.97
C ALA A 151 -3.93 14.15 -16.55
N ALA A 152 -3.94 15.48 -16.44
CA ALA A 152 -2.84 16.32 -16.89
C ALA A 152 -1.53 15.99 -16.17
N THR A 153 -1.60 15.64 -14.88
CA THR A 153 -0.44 15.28 -14.07
C THR A 153 0.07 13.87 -14.38
N ALA A 154 -0.84 12.90 -14.51
CA ALA A 154 -0.52 11.50 -14.74
C ALA A 154 -0.01 11.21 -16.15
N THR A 155 -0.60 11.84 -17.17
CA THR A 155 -0.32 11.53 -18.59
C THR A 155 -0.15 12.73 -19.49
N ASN A 156 -0.27 13.96 -18.98
CA ASN A 156 -0.40 15.15 -19.82
C ASN A 156 -1.58 15.05 -20.79
N ASN A 157 -2.68 14.43 -20.34
CA ASN A 157 -3.89 14.19 -21.13
C ASN A 157 -3.67 13.31 -22.39
N VAL A 158 -2.62 12.49 -22.41
CA VAL A 158 -2.34 11.56 -23.51
C VAL A 158 -2.57 10.13 -23.02
N PRO A 159 -3.68 9.47 -23.40
CA PRO A 159 -4.02 8.15 -22.87
C PRO A 159 -2.98 7.10 -23.27
N ALA A 160 -2.58 6.28 -22.29
CA ALA A 160 -1.72 5.13 -22.55
C ALA A 160 -2.57 3.94 -23.03
N PHE A 161 -2.12 3.25 -24.08
CA PHE A 161 -2.78 2.04 -24.57
C PHE A 161 -2.64 0.88 -23.57
N CYS A 162 -3.68 0.07 -23.43
CA CYS A 162 -3.63 -1.14 -22.62
C CYS A 162 -2.90 -2.24 -23.39
N ASN A 163 -1.70 -2.60 -22.95
CA ASN A 163 -0.93 -3.74 -23.45
C ASN A 163 -0.05 -4.32 -22.34
N GLY A 164 0.05 -5.65 -22.26
CA GLY A 164 1.11 -6.32 -21.51
C GLY A 164 1.11 -6.06 -20.00
N GLY A 165 -0.05 -5.79 -19.39
CA GLY A 165 -0.16 -5.60 -17.93
C GLY A 165 0.37 -4.25 -17.41
N VAL A 166 0.75 -3.34 -18.31
CA VAL A 166 1.16 -1.97 -17.94
C VAL A 166 -0.08 -1.14 -17.55
N PRO A 167 0.02 -0.22 -16.57
CA PRO A 167 -1.06 0.72 -16.26
C PRO A 167 -1.42 1.57 -17.49
N CYS A 168 -2.71 1.73 -17.77
CA CYS A 168 -3.21 2.32 -19.02
C CYS A 168 -4.37 3.31 -18.79
N GLY A 169 -4.86 3.91 -19.88
CA GLY A 169 -5.86 4.97 -19.86
C GLY A 169 -5.27 6.36 -19.60
N ILE A 170 -6.13 7.38 -19.60
CA ILE A 170 -5.74 8.78 -19.37
C ILE A 170 -5.24 9.02 -17.93
N TYR A 171 -5.65 8.17 -16.99
CA TYR A 171 -5.23 8.20 -15.60
C TYR A 171 -4.13 7.17 -15.26
N ARG A 172 -3.57 6.42 -16.23
CA ARG A 172 -2.59 5.33 -15.95
C ARG A 172 -3.00 4.41 -14.79
N ILE A 173 -4.26 3.98 -14.79
CA ILE A 173 -4.78 3.10 -13.74
C ILE A 173 -4.14 1.72 -13.92
N SER A 174 -3.66 1.13 -12.81
CA SER A 174 -3.13 -0.24 -12.80
C SER A 174 -4.24 -1.25 -12.43
N ARG A 175 -4.03 -2.54 -12.72
CA ARG A 175 -4.99 -3.59 -12.34
C ARG A 175 -5.24 -3.64 -10.82
N LEU A 176 -4.20 -3.47 -10.01
CA LEU A 176 -4.33 -3.47 -8.54
C LEU A 176 -5.09 -2.23 -8.06
N TYR A 177 -4.81 -1.05 -8.65
CA TYR A 177 -5.56 0.17 -8.38
C TYR A 177 -7.06 -0.02 -8.66
N TRP A 178 -7.39 -0.59 -9.82
CA TRP A 178 -8.76 -0.88 -10.23
C TRP A 178 -9.46 -1.88 -9.30
N GLN A 179 -8.77 -2.95 -8.89
CA GLN A 179 -9.32 -3.92 -7.92
C GLN A 179 -9.66 -3.26 -6.59
N ASP A 180 -8.76 -2.43 -6.06
CA ASP A 180 -8.97 -1.72 -4.80
C ASP A 180 -10.13 -0.74 -4.89
N ALA A 181 -10.24 0.01 -5.99
CA ALA A 181 -11.30 1.01 -6.18
C ALA A 181 -12.70 0.40 -6.17
N ARG A 182 -12.85 -0.79 -6.76
CA ARG A 182 -14.14 -1.47 -6.93
C ARG A 182 -14.84 -1.81 -5.62
N GLU A 183 -14.12 -1.95 -4.51
CA GLU A 183 -14.73 -2.21 -3.20
C GLU A 183 -15.64 -1.07 -2.74
N ARG A 184 -15.39 0.17 -3.19
CA ARG A 184 -16.20 1.35 -2.81
C ARG A 184 -17.33 1.66 -3.79
N LEU A 185 -17.24 1.15 -5.02
CA LEU A 185 -18.24 1.41 -6.07
C LEU A 185 -19.52 0.59 -5.90
N GLY A 186 -19.54 -0.36 -4.96
CA GLY A 186 -20.66 -1.25 -4.70
C GLY A 186 -20.85 -2.32 -5.79
N PRO A 187 -21.78 -3.26 -5.61
CA PRO A 187 -22.19 -4.18 -6.67
C PRO A 187 -22.94 -3.37 -7.74
N GLN A 188 -22.21 -2.77 -8.67
CA GLN A 188 -22.81 -2.16 -9.84
C GLN A 188 -23.22 -3.25 -10.82
N GLU A 189 -24.47 -3.19 -11.29
CA GLU A 189 -24.98 -3.87 -12.50
C GLU A 189 -24.18 -3.50 -13.77
N ASP A 190 -23.29 -2.52 -13.67
CA ASP A 190 -22.45 -2.07 -14.76
C ASP A 190 -21.31 -3.06 -15.04
N SER A 191 -21.56 -3.94 -16.01
CA SER A 191 -20.60 -4.89 -16.56
C SER A 191 -19.28 -4.24 -17.00
N LEU A 192 -19.28 -2.94 -17.34
CA LEU A 192 -18.08 -2.26 -17.83
C LEU A 192 -17.04 -2.11 -16.72
N VAL A 193 -17.45 -1.75 -15.50
CA VAL A 193 -16.54 -1.61 -14.34
C VAL A 193 -15.87 -2.94 -13.99
N GLN A 194 -16.49 -4.06 -14.35
CA GLN A 194 -15.96 -5.42 -14.12
C GLN A 194 -14.86 -5.81 -15.13
N ASP A 195 -14.77 -5.10 -16.26
CA ASP A 195 -13.74 -5.29 -17.27
C ASP A 195 -12.70 -4.17 -17.20
N TYR A 196 -11.54 -4.47 -16.61
CA TYR A 196 -10.45 -3.51 -16.45
C TYR A 196 -10.07 -2.83 -17.76
N GLU A 197 -9.81 -3.59 -18.84
CA GLU A 197 -9.25 -3.03 -20.07
C GLU A 197 -10.26 -2.16 -20.80
N ARG A 198 -11.54 -2.54 -20.77
CA ARG A 198 -12.63 -1.74 -21.36
C ARG A 198 -12.98 -0.52 -20.53
N CYS A 199 -12.89 -0.60 -19.19
CA CYS A 199 -13.25 0.49 -18.30
C CYS A 199 -12.21 1.61 -18.32
N VAL A 200 -10.93 1.29 -18.13
CA VAL A 200 -9.90 2.32 -17.90
C VAL A 200 -9.59 3.18 -19.13
N VAL A 201 -10.05 2.76 -20.33
CA VAL A 201 -9.96 3.54 -21.57
C VAL A 201 -11.18 4.42 -21.84
N GLN A 202 -12.26 4.28 -21.07
CA GLN A 202 -13.44 5.15 -21.16
C GLN A 202 -13.43 6.16 -20.02
N ASP A 203 -13.47 7.45 -20.34
CA ASP A 203 -13.31 8.53 -19.37
C ASP A 203 -14.27 8.38 -18.17
N SER A 204 -15.58 8.22 -18.42
CA SER A 204 -16.58 8.09 -17.35
C SER A 204 -16.42 6.84 -16.48
N CYS A 205 -15.89 5.75 -17.03
CA CYS A 205 -15.63 4.55 -16.25
C CYS A 205 -14.33 4.71 -15.45
N ALA A 206 -13.28 5.25 -16.07
CA ALA A 206 -12.01 5.50 -15.44
C ALA A 206 -12.13 6.54 -14.29
N GLU A 207 -12.96 7.57 -14.45
CA GLU A 207 -13.28 8.54 -13.39
C GLU A 207 -13.87 7.86 -12.16
N ARG A 208 -14.89 7.00 -12.34
CA ARG A 208 -15.45 6.22 -11.22
C ARG A 208 -14.40 5.36 -10.53
N ILE A 209 -13.49 4.76 -11.28
CA ILE A 209 -12.37 3.99 -10.69
C ILE A 209 -11.46 4.91 -9.85
N VAL A 210 -11.15 6.11 -10.33
CA VAL A 210 -10.37 7.10 -9.56
C VAL A 210 -11.11 7.49 -8.29
N GLU A 211 -12.39 7.83 -8.38
CA GLU A 211 -13.22 8.22 -7.24
C GLU A 211 -13.33 7.10 -6.20
N GLY A 212 -13.57 5.86 -6.62
CA GLY A 212 -13.64 4.71 -5.72
C GLY A 212 -12.32 4.50 -4.96
N TYR A 213 -11.19 4.70 -5.63
CA TYR A 213 -9.86 4.62 -5.00
C TYR A 213 -9.62 5.73 -3.99
N VAL A 214 -9.96 6.98 -4.36
CA VAL A 214 -9.85 8.13 -3.46
C VAL A 214 -10.78 7.95 -2.26
N GLN A 215 -12.02 7.52 -2.44
CA GLN A 215 -12.95 7.22 -1.33
C GLN A 215 -12.48 6.08 -0.41
N ARG A 216 -11.60 5.21 -0.90
CA ARG A 216 -11.00 4.12 -0.12
C ARG A 216 -9.82 4.61 0.71
N TYR A 217 -8.98 5.46 0.14
CA TYR A 217 -7.65 5.77 0.68
C TYR A 217 -7.39 7.24 0.98
N ALA A 218 -8.39 8.12 0.84
CA ALA A 218 -8.29 9.55 1.11
C ALA A 218 -7.52 9.83 2.40
N PHE A 219 -6.49 10.67 2.27
CA PHE A 219 -5.56 11.01 3.34
C PHE A 219 -4.93 12.36 3.01
N ASP A 220 -4.58 13.14 4.03
CA ASP A 220 -3.82 14.38 3.89
C ASP A 220 -2.36 14.05 3.53
N CYS A 221 -2.08 13.97 2.23
CA CYS A 221 -0.79 13.54 1.73
C CYS A 221 0.27 14.64 1.88
N ASN A 222 -0.12 15.91 1.73
CA ASN A 222 0.80 17.04 1.74
C ASN A 222 1.08 17.60 3.17
N GLY A 223 0.21 17.33 4.13
CA GLY A 223 0.36 17.67 5.54
C GLY A 223 -0.19 19.02 5.94
N ASP A 224 -1.07 19.62 5.14
CA ASP A 224 -1.65 20.93 5.41
C ASP A 224 -2.92 20.87 6.29
N GLY A 225 -3.35 19.67 6.68
CA GLY A 225 -4.52 19.45 7.53
C GLY A 225 -5.85 19.42 6.77
N ARG A 226 -5.83 19.49 5.43
CA ARG A 226 -7.01 19.36 4.57
C ARG A 226 -6.84 18.13 3.68
N ILE A 227 -7.96 17.66 3.12
CA ILE A 227 -7.95 16.61 2.11
C ILE A 227 -8.64 17.18 0.89
N GLU A 228 -7.83 17.67 -0.05
CA GLU A 228 -8.30 18.41 -1.22
C GLU A 228 -7.79 17.77 -2.51
N CYS A 229 -8.01 18.42 -3.65
CA CYS A 229 -7.62 17.88 -4.95
C CYS A 229 -6.13 17.54 -5.02
N ARG A 230 -5.28 18.35 -4.40
CA ARG A 230 -3.84 18.11 -4.32
C ARG A 230 -3.54 16.75 -3.68
N ASP A 231 -4.19 16.42 -2.58
CA ASP A 231 -4.02 15.14 -1.89
C ASP A 231 -4.55 13.98 -2.71
N HIS A 232 -5.68 14.14 -3.39
CA HIS A 232 -6.22 13.12 -4.29
C HIS A 232 -5.24 12.80 -5.43
N ILE A 233 -4.63 13.83 -6.03
CA ILE A 233 -3.61 13.66 -7.07
C ILE A 233 -2.37 12.97 -6.50
N MET A 234 -1.86 13.41 -5.34
CA MET A 234 -0.70 12.77 -4.71
C MET A 234 -0.98 11.30 -4.34
N LEU A 235 -2.16 11.02 -3.80
CA LEU A 235 -2.61 9.66 -3.49
C LEU A 235 -2.64 8.79 -4.74
N HIS A 236 -3.13 9.31 -5.86
CA HIS A 236 -3.18 8.59 -7.12
C HIS A 236 -1.77 8.25 -7.64
N LEU A 237 -0.83 9.20 -7.57
CA LEU A 237 0.52 9.05 -8.12
C LEU A 237 1.44 8.20 -7.22
N LEU A 238 1.29 8.31 -5.91
CA LEU A 238 2.19 7.69 -4.93
C LEU A 238 1.60 6.40 -4.32
N GLY A 239 0.30 6.18 -4.49
CA GLY A 239 -0.47 5.18 -3.76
C GLY A 239 -0.59 5.49 -2.26
N PRO A 240 -1.37 4.69 -1.50
CA PRO A 240 -1.69 4.95 -0.10
C PRO A 240 -0.44 4.95 0.80
N GLY A 241 0.49 4.03 0.52
CA GLY A 241 1.74 3.93 1.26
C GLY A 241 2.69 5.09 1.00
N GLY A 242 2.76 5.59 -0.24
CA GLY A 242 3.60 6.74 -0.58
C GLY A 242 3.02 8.05 -0.06
N CYS A 243 1.71 8.25 -0.21
CA CYS A 243 0.98 9.39 0.37
C CYS A 243 1.16 9.47 1.90
N ARG A 244 0.96 8.37 2.63
CA ARG A 244 1.11 8.36 4.10
C ARG A 244 2.54 8.62 4.57
N ARG A 245 3.54 8.20 3.79
CA ARG A 245 4.96 8.47 4.05
C ARG A 245 5.40 9.85 3.56
N ARG A 246 4.50 10.64 2.96
CA ARG A 246 4.79 11.94 2.36
C ARG A 246 5.99 11.88 1.42
N VAL A 247 6.03 10.84 0.59
CA VAL A 247 7.08 10.68 -0.42
C VAL A 247 6.99 11.85 -1.39
N GLU A 248 8.12 12.48 -1.68
CA GLU A 248 8.19 13.56 -2.66
C GLU A 248 7.89 13.03 -4.07
N TRP A 249 6.98 13.69 -4.77
CA TRP A 249 6.66 13.38 -6.16
C TRP A 249 7.66 14.08 -7.09
N THR A 250 8.42 13.29 -7.86
CA THR A 250 9.47 13.81 -8.76
C THR A 250 8.99 14.01 -10.21
N GLY A 251 7.70 13.76 -10.50
CA GLY A 251 7.14 13.94 -11.83
C GLY A 251 6.62 15.36 -12.05
N ARG A 252 5.63 15.49 -12.96
CA ARG A 252 4.98 16.78 -13.23
C ARG A 252 4.27 17.28 -11.97
N SER A 253 4.51 18.52 -11.55
CA SER A 253 3.75 19.11 -10.44
C SER A 253 2.30 19.40 -10.87
N PRO A 254 1.30 19.10 -10.01
CA PRO A 254 -0.09 19.47 -10.24
C PRO A 254 -0.37 20.97 -10.02
N ASP A 255 0.51 21.70 -9.34
CA ASP A 255 0.21 23.03 -8.79
C ASP A 255 -0.15 24.05 -9.87
N LYS A 256 0.42 23.94 -11.07
CA LYS A 256 0.06 24.82 -12.20
C LYS A 256 -1.43 24.65 -12.56
N CYS A 257 -1.87 23.41 -12.74
CA CYS A 257 -3.26 23.13 -13.11
C CYS A 257 -4.23 23.53 -11.99
N LEU A 258 -3.86 23.23 -10.74
CA LEU A 258 -4.68 23.58 -9.57
C LEU A 258 -4.88 25.09 -9.47
N ARG A 259 -3.81 25.90 -9.65
CA ARG A 259 -3.92 27.36 -9.68
C ARG A 259 -4.79 27.86 -10.84
N ASP A 260 -4.58 27.34 -12.05
CA ASP A 260 -5.35 27.73 -13.23
C ASP A 260 -6.86 27.44 -13.08
N LYS A 261 -7.22 26.49 -12.22
CA LYS A 261 -8.60 26.09 -11.91
C LYS A 261 -9.13 26.64 -10.57
N GLY A 262 -8.35 27.42 -9.83
CA GLY A 262 -8.76 27.99 -8.54
C GLY A 262 -8.90 26.96 -7.40
N MET A 263 -8.12 25.87 -7.42
CA MET A 263 -8.14 24.78 -6.43
C MET A 263 -6.78 24.61 -5.69
N SER A 264 -6.02 25.70 -5.56
CA SER A 264 -4.67 25.69 -4.96
C SER A 264 -4.67 26.02 -3.48
#